data_AF-A0A1Y2IJE8-F1
#
_entry.id   AF-A0A1Y2IJE8-F1
#
_cell.length_a   1.000
_cell.length_b   1.000
_cell.length_c   1.000
_cell.angle_alpha   90.00
_cell.angle_beta   90.00
_cell.angle_gamma   90.00
#
_symmetry.space_group_name_H-M   'P 1'
#
loop_
_entity.id
_entity.type
_entity.pdbx_description
1 polymer ?
#
loop_
_entity_poly.entity_id
_entity_poly.type
_entity_poly.pdbx_seq_one_letter_code
_entity_poly.pdbx_strand_id
1 'polypeptide(L)'
;MRVASFVSCLAAVVASVRAATVPSKRATVCNGHAELCNRSYGNVTFLGAHDSFAFSEDPLALSRDQELDIPSQLGLGVRLLQAQSHINDGVLHFCHTSCLLFDGGTVEDYLKKVHDFLTANPNEVLTLLFTNPDGASLPDLWDPAFQASGVADFAYVPPQIPVKQSDWPTLGEMIDSGKRVVVFLDAGADTDRSVPYILPEFPMIWETPFSVTDPNFPCSVDRISGPLSTEDHMYMINHSLNKNLLDTGIIVSDPKDAPTTNSVDSITKNAAGCEQFAAGRAPNFVLLDFVNLGNGLDAVNQLNGLA
;
A
#
# COMPACT_ATOMS: atom_id res chain seq x y z
N MET A 1 -13.18 -55.87 -71.10
CA MET A 1 -13.82 -55.06 -70.04
C MET A 1 -12.80 -54.85 -68.93
N ARG A 2 -12.43 -53.59 -68.69
CA ARG A 2 -11.50 -53.14 -67.64
C ARG A 2 -12.31 -52.76 -66.40
N VAL A 3 -11.86 -53.13 -65.21
CA VAL A 3 -12.06 -52.31 -64.00
C VAL A 3 -10.80 -52.44 -63.15
N ALA A 4 -10.09 -51.33 -62.97
CA ALA A 4 -8.97 -51.19 -62.04
C ALA A 4 -9.49 -50.40 -60.83
N SER A 5 -9.38 -50.97 -59.63
CA SER A 5 -9.72 -50.29 -58.38
C SER A 5 -8.54 -49.42 -57.93
N PHE A 6 -8.75 -48.12 -57.86
CA PHE A 6 -7.85 -47.18 -57.19
C PHE A 6 -8.29 -47.01 -55.74
N VAL A 7 -7.46 -47.45 -54.81
CA VAL A 7 -7.59 -47.11 -53.39
C VAL A 7 -6.86 -45.78 -53.17
N SER A 8 -7.60 -44.74 -52.80
CA SER A 8 -7.06 -43.42 -52.51
C SER A 8 -6.77 -43.32 -51.02
N CYS A 9 -5.50 -43.23 -50.63
CA CYS A 9 -5.08 -42.92 -49.26
C CYS A 9 -5.22 -41.42 -49.00
N LEU A 10 -6.16 -41.02 -48.16
CA LEU A 10 -6.30 -39.66 -47.68
C LEU A 10 -5.33 -39.46 -46.48
N ALA A 11 -4.21 -38.78 -46.70
CA ALA A 11 -3.33 -38.36 -45.61
C ALA A 11 -3.91 -37.09 -44.97
N ALA A 12 -4.36 -37.18 -43.71
CA ALA A 12 -4.80 -36.04 -42.93
C ALA A 12 -3.57 -35.22 -42.49
N VAL A 13 -3.42 -34.02 -43.03
CA VAL A 13 -2.40 -33.05 -42.59
C VAL A 13 -2.93 -32.36 -41.32
N VAL A 14 -2.37 -32.71 -40.17
CA VAL A 14 -2.63 -31.98 -38.91
C VAL A 14 -1.77 -30.72 -38.93
N ALA A 15 -2.41 -29.57 -39.13
CA ALA A 15 -1.74 -28.28 -39.05
C ALA A 15 -1.48 -27.92 -37.58
N SER A 16 -0.22 -27.98 -37.16
CA SER A 16 0.21 -27.50 -35.84
C SER A 16 0.12 -25.97 -35.79
N VAL A 17 -0.95 -25.45 -35.16
CA VAL A 17 -1.06 -24.02 -34.86
C VAL A 17 -0.06 -23.69 -33.76
N ARG A 18 1.10 -23.14 -34.12
CA ARG A 18 1.98 -22.48 -33.15
C ARG A 18 1.27 -21.22 -32.69
N ALA A 19 0.79 -21.19 -31.44
CA ALA A 19 0.31 -19.98 -30.82
C ALA A 19 1.43 -18.92 -30.89
N ALA A 20 1.19 -17.82 -31.60
CA ALA A 20 2.10 -16.69 -31.57
C ALA A 20 2.05 -16.09 -30.16
N THR A 21 3.13 -16.24 -29.40
CA THR A 21 3.32 -15.50 -28.15
C THR A 21 3.39 -14.02 -28.50
N VAL A 22 2.31 -13.28 -28.24
CA VAL A 22 2.33 -11.82 -28.30
C VAL A 22 3.32 -11.37 -27.22
N PRO A 23 4.39 -10.63 -27.55
CA PRO A 23 5.30 -10.11 -26.54
C PRO A 23 4.48 -9.22 -25.60
N SER A 24 4.40 -9.61 -24.32
CA SER A 24 3.91 -8.70 -23.29
C SER A 24 4.86 -7.51 -23.22
N LYS A 25 4.32 -6.28 -23.21
CA LYS A 25 5.14 -5.10 -22.94
C LYS A 25 5.55 -5.16 -21.47
N ARG A 26 6.82 -5.47 -21.23
CA ARG A 26 7.40 -5.45 -19.89
C ARG A 26 7.59 -3.99 -19.44
N ALA A 27 7.16 -3.67 -18.23
CA ALA A 27 7.46 -2.40 -17.59
C ALA A 27 8.99 -2.17 -17.55
N THR A 28 9.44 -1.01 -18.02
CA THR A 28 10.85 -0.62 -18.01
C THR A 28 11.20 0.36 -16.90
N VAL A 29 10.17 0.96 -16.28
CA VAL A 29 10.25 1.87 -15.13
C VAL A 29 9.08 1.52 -14.22
N CYS A 30 9.33 1.37 -12.93
CA CYS A 30 8.35 0.97 -11.93
C CYS A 30 8.48 1.91 -10.74
N ASN A 31 7.40 2.61 -10.39
CA ASN A 31 7.42 3.68 -9.39
C ASN A 31 8.56 4.70 -9.63
N GLY A 32 8.75 5.10 -10.89
CA GLY A 32 9.77 6.08 -11.27
C GLY A 32 11.20 5.54 -11.50
N HIS A 33 11.50 4.29 -11.13
CA HIS A 33 12.85 3.72 -11.22
C HIS A 33 12.89 2.39 -11.98
N ALA A 34 13.89 2.20 -12.85
CA ALA A 34 14.04 0.96 -13.63
C ALA A 34 14.52 -0.21 -12.75
N GLU A 35 15.34 0.10 -11.76
CA GLU A 35 15.92 -0.80 -10.77
C GLU A 35 14.86 -1.52 -9.95
N LEU A 36 13.71 -0.88 -9.74
CA LEU A 36 12.61 -1.44 -8.95
C LEU A 36 11.79 -2.48 -9.73
N CYS A 37 11.82 -2.49 -11.07
CA CYS A 37 10.99 -3.41 -11.84
C CYS A 37 11.31 -4.89 -11.63
N ASN A 38 12.57 -5.22 -11.32
CA ASN A 38 12.99 -6.59 -11.03
C ASN A 38 13.00 -6.91 -9.53
N ARG A 39 12.58 -5.97 -8.68
CA ARG A 39 12.57 -6.14 -7.23
C ARG A 39 11.21 -6.65 -6.79
N SER A 40 11.21 -7.66 -5.92
CA SER A 40 9.99 -8.14 -5.25
C SER A 40 9.32 -6.98 -4.50
N TYR A 41 7.99 -6.88 -4.56
CA TYR A 41 7.22 -5.90 -3.81
C TYR A 41 7.55 -5.95 -2.30
N GLY A 42 7.74 -7.16 -1.74
CA GLY A 42 8.16 -7.34 -0.36
C GLY A 42 9.59 -6.88 -0.07
N ASN A 43 10.39 -6.50 -1.08
CA ASN A 43 11.74 -5.99 -0.90
C ASN A 43 11.87 -4.53 -1.37
N VAL A 44 10.79 -3.77 -1.39
CA VAL A 44 10.78 -2.33 -1.72
C VAL A 44 10.33 -1.53 -0.50
N THR A 45 11.01 -0.43 -0.22
CA THR A 45 10.55 0.60 0.73
C THR A 45 9.67 1.59 0.00
N PHE A 46 8.47 1.88 0.52
CA PHE A 46 7.54 2.86 -0.02
C PHE A 46 7.36 4.02 0.95
N LEU A 47 7.27 5.23 0.39
CA LEU A 47 6.85 6.41 1.13
C LEU A 47 5.35 6.31 1.42
N GLY A 48 4.97 6.40 2.69
CA GLY A 48 3.61 6.29 3.17
C GLY A 48 3.06 7.59 3.75
N ALA A 49 1.80 7.89 3.48
CA ALA A 49 1.07 8.98 4.11
C ALA A 49 0.14 8.43 5.21
N HIS A 50 0.38 8.82 6.46
CA HIS A 50 -0.48 8.56 7.61
C HIS A 50 -1.78 9.38 7.49
N ASP A 51 -2.91 8.74 7.81
CA ASP A 51 -4.26 9.30 7.71
C ASP A 51 -4.42 10.26 6.51
N SER A 52 -4.01 9.75 5.35
CA SER A 52 -3.85 10.51 4.10
C SER A 52 -5.08 11.34 3.68
N PHE A 53 -6.28 10.96 4.12
CA PHE A 53 -7.52 11.69 3.88
C PHE A 53 -7.65 12.97 4.71
N ALA A 54 -6.98 13.05 5.86
CA ALA A 54 -7.05 14.13 6.83
C ALA A 54 -6.15 15.31 6.42
N PHE A 55 -6.38 15.84 5.21
CA PHE A 55 -5.59 16.96 4.69
C PHE A 55 -6.30 18.30 4.92
N SER A 56 -5.52 19.32 5.30
CA SER A 56 -6.00 20.70 5.41
C SER A 56 -4.85 21.69 5.26
N GLU A 57 -5.10 22.77 4.51
CA GLU A 57 -4.19 23.92 4.44
C GLU A 57 -4.36 24.87 5.66
N ASP A 58 -5.41 24.71 6.46
CA ASP A 58 -5.63 25.50 7.67
C ASP A 58 -4.72 24.99 8.80
N PRO A 59 -3.72 25.76 9.25
CA PRO A 59 -2.84 25.34 10.34
C PRO A 59 -3.56 25.19 11.68
N LEU A 60 -4.80 25.69 11.81
CA LEU A 60 -5.62 25.55 13.02
C LEU A 60 -6.47 24.28 13.01
N ALA A 61 -6.53 23.54 11.91
CA ALA A 61 -7.18 22.23 11.87
C ALA A 61 -6.29 21.20 12.60
N LEU A 62 -6.57 20.96 13.88
CA LEU A 62 -5.72 20.13 14.76
C LEU A 62 -5.75 18.63 14.45
N SER A 63 -6.73 18.18 13.68
CA SER A 63 -6.90 16.78 13.26
C SER A 63 -6.43 16.53 11.83
N ARG A 64 -5.58 17.42 11.30
CA ARG A 64 -4.96 17.23 9.99
C ARG A 64 -3.64 16.49 10.16
N ASP A 65 -3.41 15.55 9.27
CA ASP A 65 -2.14 14.81 9.16
C ASP A 65 -1.38 15.20 7.90
N GLN A 66 -2.05 15.84 6.93
CA GLN A 66 -1.45 16.22 5.65
C GLN A 66 -1.79 17.67 5.27
N GLU A 67 -0.96 18.28 4.43
CA GLU A 67 -1.24 19.57 3.76
C GLU A 67 -1.72 19.42 2.33
N LEU A 68 -1.59 18.21 1.78
CA LEU A 68 -1.82 17.92 0.38
C LEU A 68 -2.98 16.96 0.22
N ASP A 69 -3.77 17.15 -0.82
CA ASP A 69 -4.80 16.19 -1.22
C ASP A 69 -4.19 14.89 -1.79
N ILE A 70 -5.02 13.87 -1.97
CA ILE A 70 -4.57 12.54 -2.42
C ILE A 70 -3.82 12.58 -3.76
N PRO A 71 -4.32 13.24 -4.83
CA PRO A 71 -3.56 13.37 -6.07
C PRO A 71 -2.18 14.01 -5.88
N SER A 72 -2.07 15.02 -5.02
CA SER A 72 -0.80 15.71 -4.75
C SER A 72 0.17 14.85 -3.94
N GLN A 73 -0.32 14.12 -2.94
CA GLN A 73 0.48 13.12 -2.20
C GLN A 73 1.05 12.06 -3.15
N LEU A 74 0.20 11.49 -4.01
CA LEU A 74 0.63 10.52 -5.03
C LEU A 74 1.63 11.15 -6.03
N GLY A 75 1.43 12.41 -6.40
CA GLY A 75 2.34 13.18 -7.25
C GLY A 75 3.74 13.40 -6.63
N LEU A 76 3.85 13.43 -5.30
CA LEU A 76 5.13 13.50 -4.58
C LEU A 76 5.88 12.16 -4.51
N GLY A 77 5.29 11.06 -4.99
CA GLY A 77 5.90 9.73 -4.90
C GLY A 77 5.43 8.90 -3.71
N VAL A 78 4.39 9.34 -2.97
CA VAL A 78 3.71 8.48 -1.99
C VAL A 78 3.14 7.25 -2.69
N ARG A 79 3.46 6.05 -2.17
CA ARG A 79 3.02 4.76 -2.71
C ARG A 79 2.48 3.81 -1.64
N LEU A 80 2.32 4.29 -0.42
CA LEU A 80 1.40 3.75 0.57
C LEU A 80 0.46 4.86 1.04
N LEU A 81 -0.84 4.62 0.96
CA LEU A 81 -1.85 5.48 1.55
C LEU A 81 -2.50 4.74 2.71
N GLN A 82 -2.39 5.30 3.91
CA GLN A 82 -3.10 4.80 5.08
C GLN A 82 -4.30 5.71 5.40
N ALA A 83 -5.40 5.10 5.83
CA ALA A 83 -6.60 5.82 6.26
C ALA A 83 -7.41 5.04 7.29
N GLN A 84 -8.16 5.75 8.14
CA GLN A 84 -9.01 5.18 9.16
C GLN A 84 -10.47 5.25 8.77
N SER A 85 -11.14 4.10 8.68
CA SER A 85 -12.55 4.05 8.30
C SER A 85 -13.51 4.14 9.48
N HIS A 86 -14.68 4.71 9.25
CA HIS A 86 -15.81 4.75 10.19
C HIS A 86 -17.12 4.61 9.42
N ILE A 87 -18.13 4.02 10.06
CA ILE A 87 -19.49 3.94 9.53
C ILE A 87 -20.23 5.23 9.92
N ASN A 88 -20.53 6.07 8.92
CA ASN A 88 -21.27 7.31 9.11
C ASN A 88 -22.60 7.24 8.34
N ASP A 89 -23.72 7.31 9.05
CA ASP A 89 -25.07 7.17 8.49
C ASP A 89 -25.26 5.95 7.56
N GLY A 90 -24.60 4.84 7.90
CA GLY A 90 -24.65 3.58 7.15
C GLY A 90 -23.75 3.51 5.92
N VAL A 91 -22.92 4.54 5.68
CA VAL A 91 -21.94 4.60 4.59
C VAL A 91 -20.53 4.60 5.18
N LEU A 92 -19.58 3.99 4.47
CA LEU A 92 -18.18 3.97 4.90
C LEU A 92 -17.48 5.28 4.52
N HIS A 93 -16.95 5.97 5.53
CA HIS A 93 -16.18 7.20 5.41
C HIS A 93 -14.76 7.00 5.93
N PHE A 94 -13.83 7.86 5.52
CA PHE A 94 -12.55 8.01 6.20
C PHE A 94 -12.59 9.18 7.18
N CYS A 95 -12.37 8.89 8.45
CA CYS A 95 -12.52 9.83 9.55
C CYS A 95 -11.41 9.71 10.57
N HIS A 96 -10.96 10.83 11.15
CA HIS A 96 -9.91 10.84 12.16
C HIS A 96 -10.55 10.62 13.54
N THR A 97 -10.39 9.44 14.12
CA THR A 97 -11.03 8.99 15.39
C THR A 97 -12.56 8.87 15.33
N SER A 98 -13.24 9.83 14.71
CA SER A 98 -14.68 9.84 14.43
C SER A 98 -14.98 10.91 13.38
N CYS A 99 -16.07 10.76 12.63
CA CYS A 99 -16.44 11.73 11.59
C CYS A 99 -16.87 13.10 12.14
N LEU A 100 -17.15 13.20 13.45
CA LEU A 100 -17.36 14.50 14.10
C LEU A 100 -16.08 15.31 14.21
N LEU A 101 -14.93 14.64 14.39
CA LEU A 101 -13.64 15.30 14.61
C LEU A 101 -13.02 15.73 13.28
N PHE A 102 -13.00 14.82 12.30
CA PHE A 102 -12.64 15.11 10.92
C PHE A 102 -13.29 14.07 10.01
N ASP A 103 -14.00 14.51 8.97
CA ASP A 103 -14.57 13.65 7.93
C ASP A 103 -13.93 14.01 6.58
N GLY A 104 -13.13 13.08 6.03
CA GLY A 104 -12.50 13.22 4.72
C GLY A 104 -13.42 12.84 3.55
N GLY A 105 -14.65 12.45 3.84
CA GLY A 105 -15.64 11.98 2.88
C GLY A 105 -15.70 10.46 2.76
N THR A 106 -16.47 10.01 1.77
CA THR A 106 -16.72 8.59 1.53
C THR A 106 -15.45 7.86 1.09
N VAL A 107 -15.34 6.59 1.46
CA VAL A 107 -14.26 5.71 0.97
C VAL A 107 -14.31 5.59 -0.56
N GLU A 108 -15.51 5.57 -1.15
CA GLU A 108 -15.69 5.53 -2.61
C GLU A 108 -15.04 6.75 -3.31
N ASP A 109 -15.32 7.97 -2.84
CA ASP A 109 -14.78 9.18 -3.47
C ASP A 109 -13.27 9.33 -3.27
N TYR A 110 -12.77 8.87 -2.12
CA TYR A 110 -11.34 8.72 -1.89
C TYR A 110 -10.72 7.77 -2.93
N LEU A 111 -11.30 6.58 -3.11
CA LEU A 111 -10.78 5.56 -4.03
C LEU A 111 -10.91 5.99 -5.50
N LYS A 112 -11.90 6.80 -5.88
CA LYS A 112 -11.98 7.38 -7.24
C LYS A 112 -10.75 8.23 -7.57
N LYS A 113 -10.25 9.04 -6.61
CA LYS A 113 -9.00 9.81 -6.80
C LYS A 113 -7.80 8.89 -7.04
N VAL A 114 -7.75 7.77 -6.32
CA VAL A 114 -6.73 6.72 -6.50
C VAL A 114 -6.85 6.06 -7.88
N HIS A 115 -8.07 5.68 -8.29
CA HIS A 115 -8.34 5.11 -9.60
C HIS A 115 -7.87 6.03 -10.74
N ASP A 116 -8.19 7.33 -10.64
CA ASP A 116 -7.82 8.31 -11.66
C ASP A 116 -6.29 8.45 -11.77
N PHE A 117 -5.60 8.50 -10.63
CA PHE A 117 -4.13 8.49 -10.59
C PHE A 117 -3.56 7.23 -11.24
N LEU A 118 -4.05 6.05 -10.86
CA LEU A 118 -3.56 4.79 -11.41
C LEU A 118 -3.83 4.72 -12.92
N THR A 119 -4.97 5.17 -13.39
CA THR A 119 -5.32 5.21 -14.82
C THR A 119 -4.36 6.12 -15.60
N ALA A 120 -4.03 7.29 -15.05
CA ALA A 120 -3.07 8.20 -15.66
C ALA A 120 -1.62 7.70 -15.60
N ASN A 121 -1.29 6.85 -14.61
CA ASN A 121 0.07 6.40 -14.33
C ASN A 121 0.14 4.85 -14.32
N PRO A 122 0.27 4.20 -15.49
CA PRO A 122 0.16 2.74 -15.60
C PRO A 122 1.33 1.97 -14.98
N ASN A 123 2.46 2.63 -14.70
CA ASN A 123 3.68 2.03 -14.17
C ASN A 123 3.82 2.15 -12.64
N GLU A 124 2.71 2.43 -11.97
CA GLU A 124 2.67 2.63 -10.52
C GLU A 124 2.07 1.41 -9.82
N VAL A 125 2.79 0.90 -8.82
CA VAL A 125 2.34 -0.05 -7.83
C VAL A 125 2.08 0.69 -6.52
N LEU A 126 0.86 0.54 -5.99
CA LEU A 126 0.35 1.27 -4.84
C LEU A 126 -0.09 0.32 -3.73
N THR A 127 0.11 0.72 -2.49
CA THR A 127 -0.41 0.03 -1.31
C THR A 127 -1.50 0.88 -0.67
N LEU A 128 -2.63 0.25 -0.35
CA LEU A 128 -3.68 0.83 0.47
C LEU A 128 -3.70 0.05 1.79
N LEU A 129 -3.66 0.74 2.92
CA LEU A 129 -3.70 0.13 4.24
C LEU A 129 -4.76 0.86 5.05
N PHE A 130 -5.85 0.20 5.39
CA PHE A 130 -6.95 0.84 6.08
C PHE A 130 -7.21 0.22 7.44
N THR A 131 -7.68 1.04 8.38
CA THR A 131 -8.16 0.53 9.68
C THR A 131 -9.68 0.37 9.67
N ASN A 132 -10.17 -0.65 10.37
CA ASN A 132 -11.59 -1.03 10.44
C ASN A 132 -12.11 -1.08 11.89
N PRO A 133 -12.04 0.02 12.64
CA PRO A 133 -12.37 0.04 14.08
C PRO A 133 -13.83 -0.33 14.36
N ASP A 134 -14.75 -0.01 13.45
CA ASP A 134 -16.18 -0.31 13.60
C ASP A 134 -16.55 -1.76 13.18
N GLY A 135 -15.60 -2.53 12.66
CA GLY A 135 -15.86 -3.86 12.12
C GLY A 135 -16.80 -3.83 10.91
N ALA A 136 -16.64 -2.84 10.04
CA ALA A 136 -17.43 -2.71 8.81
C ALA A 136 -17.32 -3.98 7.95
N SER A 137 -18.47 -4.43 7.46
CA SER A 137 -18.60 -5.63 6.65
C SER A 137 -17.79 -5.52 5.35
N LEU A 138 -16.94 -6.51 5.09
CA LEU A 138 -16.19 -6.60 3.85
C LEU A 138 -17.12 -6.66 2.61
N PRO A 139 -18.06 -7.61 2.51
CA PRO A 139 -18.92 -7.72 1.33
C PRO A 139 -19.99 -6.62 1.23
N ASP A 140 -20.45 -6.04 2.35
CA ASP A 140 -21.57 -5.10 2.31
C ASP A 140 -21.14 -3.62 2.30
N LEU A 141 -19.93 -3.29 2.79
CA LEU A 141 -19.47 -1.90 2.90
C LEU A 141 -18.15 -1.65 2.17
N TRP A 142 -17.15 -2.54 2.31
CA TRP A 142 -15.85 -2.34 1.68
C TRP A 142 -15.87 -2.66 0.18
N ASP A 143 -16.28 -3.87 -0.21
CA ASP A 143 -16.29 -4.31 -1.62
C ASP A 143 -17.09 -3.34 -2.50
N PRO A 144 -18.32 -2.92 -2.14
CA PRO A 144 -19.08 -1.98 -2.96
C PRO A 144 -18.33 -0.67 -3.25
N ALA A 145 -17.63 -0.09 -2.26
CA ALA A 145 -16.85 1.14 -2.46
C ALA A 145 -15.66 0.92 -3.42
N PHE A 146 -14.99 -0.22 -3.32
CA PHE A 146 -13.88 -0.60 -4.21
C PHE A 146 -14.34 -0.90 -5.64
N GLN A 147 -15.49 -1.57 -5.80
CA GLN A 147 -16.09 -1.84 -7.11
C GLN A 147 -16.58 -0.54 -7.76
N ALA A 148 -17.30 0.31 -7.02
CA ALA A 148 -17.86 1.56 -7.55
C ALA A 148 -16.80 2.59 -7.95
N SER A 149 -15.66 2.60 -7.25
CA SER A 149 -14.50 3.44 -7.61
C SER A 149 -13.65 2.88 -8.76
N GLY A 150 -13.81 1.60 -9.10
CA GLY A 150 -12.99 0.90 -10.10
C GLY A 150 -11.61 0.45 -9.62
N VAL A 151 -11.23 0.73 -8.35
CA VAL A 151 -9.91 0.32 -7.82
C VAL A 151 -9.80 -1.21 -7.70
N ALA A 152 -10.91 -1.92 -7.51
CA ALA A 152 -10.95 -3.38 -7.46
C ALA A 152 -10.31 -4.04 -8.70
N ASP A 153 -10.40 -3.42 -9.87
CA ASP A 153 -9.82 -3.94 -11.11
C ASP A 153 -8.28 -3.98 -11.08
N PHE A 154 -7.65 -3.12 -10.28
CA PHE A 154 -6.19 -3.09 -10.09
C PHE A 154 -5.72 -3.94 -8.92
N ALA A 155 -6.62 -4.46 -8.08
CA ALA A 155 -6.27 -5.10 -6.83
C ALA A 155 -5.64 -6.50 -7.05
N TYR A 156 -4.48 -6.73 -6.43
CA TYR A 156 -3.75 -7.98 -6.47
C TYR A 156 -4.32 -8.97 -5.45
N VAL A 157 -4.61 -10.18 -5.93
CA VAL A 157 -5.03 -11.31 -5.09
C VAL A 157 -3.88 -12.31 -5.04
N PRO A 158 -3.22 -12.49 -3.88
CA PRO A 158 -2.18 -13.51 -3.75
C PRO A 158 -2.79 -14.92 -3.85
N PRO A 159 -2.04 -15.89 -4.39
CA PRO A 159 -2.52 -17.28 -4.52
C PRO A 159 -2.69 -17.99 -3.17
N GLN A 160 -2.00 -17.52 -2.13
CA GLN A 160 -2.05 -18.04 -0.77
C GLN A 160 -1.76 -16.93 0.23
N ILE A 161 -2.32 -17.04 1.44
CA ILE A 161 -2.07 -16.13 2.56
C ILE A 161 -1.73 -16.93 3.83
N PRO A 162 -0.91 -16.39 4.76
CA PRO A 162 -0.15 -15.15 4.63
C PRO A 162 0.95 -15.25 3.55
N VAL A 163 1.33 -14.11 2.97
CA VAL A 163 2.43 -14.03 1.99
C VAL A 163 3.70 -13.62 2.74
N LYS A 164 4.74 -14.44 2.67
CA LYS A 164 6.06 -14.03 3.19
C LYS A 164 6.59 -12.85 2.40
N GLN A 165 7.37 -12.02 3.05
CA GLN A 165 8.11 -10.94 2.40
C GLN A 165 8.84 -11.39 1.13
N SER A 166 9.44 -12.58 1.13
CA SER A 166 10.22 -13.13 0.00
C SER A 166 9.37 -13.60 -1.18
N ASP A 167 8.08 -13.83 -0.96
CA ASP A 167 7.21 -14.57 -1.86
C ASP A 167 6.32 -13.65 -2.71
N TRP A 168 6.43 -12.33 -2.52
CA TRP A 168 5.74 -11.35 -3.33
C TRP A 168 6.31 -11.27 -4.75
N PRO A 169 5.46 -11.08 -5.78
CA PRO A 169 5.92 -10.84 -7.15
C PRO A 169 6.76 -9.57 -7.25
N THR A 170 7.49 -9.44 -8.35
CA THR A 170 8.20 -8.19 -8.67
C THR A 170 7.25 -7.07 -9.05
N LEU A 171 7.66 -5.81 -8.88
CA LEU A 171 6.84 -4.67 -9.33
C LEU A 171 6.55 -4.74 -10.83
N GLY A 172 7.51 -5.19 -11.64
CA GLY A 172 7.32 -5.39 -13.08
C GLY A 172 6.23 -6.41 -13.39
N GLU A 173 6.19 -7.55 -12.68
CA GLU A 173 5.14 -8.55 -12.85
C GLU A 173 3.76 -8.03 -12.43
N MET A 174 3.70 -7.23 -11.36
CA MET A 174 2.46 -6.60 -10.92
C MET A 174 1.93 -5.61 -11.97
N ILE A 175 2.79 -4.76 -12.54
CA ILE A 175 2.43 -3.83 -13.61
C ILE A 175 2.01 -4.57 -14.88
N ASP A 176 2.79 -5.56 -15.32
CA ASP A 176 2.53 -6.34 -16.53
C ASP A 176 1.19 -7.11 -16.45
N SER A 177 0.80 -7.54 -15.25
CA SER A 177 -0.50 -8.19 -15.01
C SER A 177 -1.68 -7.22 -14.86
N GLY A 178 -1.41 -5.92 -14.71
CA GLY A 178 -2.40 -4.90 -14.36
C GLY A 178 -2.88 -4.96 -12.89
N LYS A 179 -2.41 -5.94 -12.10
CA LYS A 179 -2.75 -6.13 -10.68
C LYS A 179 -1.69 -5.47 -9.81
N ARG A 180 -1.82 -4.16 -9.68
CA ARG A 180 -0.81 -3.22 -9.15
C ARG A 180 -1.25 -2.44 -7.92
N VAL A 181 -2.35 -2.85 -7.27
CA VAL A 181 -2.77 -2.33 -5.96
C VAL A 181 -2.76 -3.47 -4.95
N VAL A 182 -2.07 -3.31 -3.83
CA VAL A 182 -2.15 -4.23 -2.68
C VAL A 182 -2.98 -3.57 -1.60
N VAL A 183 -4.00 -4.26 -1.08
CA VAL A 183 -4.92 -3.71 -0.09
C VAL A 183 -4.78 -4.49 1.20
N PHE A 184 -4.53 -3.79 2.31
CA PHE A 184 -4.50 -4.34 3.65
C PHE A 184 -5.59 -3.71 4.52
N LEU A 185 -6.10 -4.51 5.46
CA LEU A 185 -7.03 -4.10 6.49
C LEU A 185 -6.53 -4.62 7.84
N ASP A 186 -6.51 -3.76 8.85
CA ASP A 186 -5.98 -4.08 10.17
C ASP A 186 -6.81 -5.13 10.93
N ALA A 187 -8.12 -5.19 10.65
CA ALA A 187 -9.07 -6.06 11.33
C ALA A 187 -10.17 -6.63 10.40
N GLY A 188 -10.46 -7.92 10.57
CA GLY A 188 -11.62 -8.61 9.97
C GLY A 188 -11.36 -9.28 8.62
N ALA A 189 -10.26 -8.94 7.93
CA ALA A 189 -9.95 -9.52 6.62
C ALA A 189 -9.42 -10.97 6.66
N ASP A 190 -9.14 -11.52 7.83
CA ASP A 190 -8.70 -12.90 8.07
C ASP A 190 -9.86 -13.90 8.28
N THR A 191 -11.11 -13.45 8.23
CA THR A 191 -12.29 -14.25 8.60
C THR A 191 -12.85 -15.12 7.46
N ASP A 192 -13.79 -14.61 6.65
CA ASP A 192 -14.52 -15.39 5.62
C ASP A 192 -13.89 -15.31 4.23
N ARG A 193 -12.95 -14.38 4.01
CA ARG A 193 -12.26 -14.14 2.73
C ARG A 193 -13.21 -13.90 1.54
N SER A 194 -14.43 -13.44 1.80
CA SER A 194 -15.45 -13.15 0.78
C SER A 194 -15.00 -12.08 -0.22
N VAL A 195 -14.10 -11.19 0.20
CA VAL A 195 -13.46 -10.16 -0.63
C VAL A 195 -11.94 -10.43 -0.68
N PRO A 196 -11.48 -11.30 -1.61
CA PRO A 196 -10.15 -11.91 -1.51
C PRO A 196 -8.98 -10.97 -1.79
N TYR A 197 -9.22 -9.78 -2.33
CA TYR A 197 -8.17 -8.78 -2.58
C TYR A 197 -7.89 -7.87 -1.38
N ILE A 198 -8.78 -7.81 -0.38
CA ILE A 198 -8.52 -7.10 0.88
C ILE A 198 -7.80 -8.07 1.82
N LEU A 199 -6.54 -7.83 2.13
CA LEU A 199 -5.68 -8.75 2.89
C LEU A 199 -5.65 -8.38 4.38
N PRO A 200 -5.51 -9.36 5.29
CA PRO A 200 -5.26 -9.03 6.69
C PRO A 200 -3.84 -8.48 6.85
N GLU A 201 -3.71 -7.32 7.50
CA GLU A 201 -2.44 -6.64 7.73
C GLU A 201 -1.52 -7.48 8.63
N PHE A 202 -1.91 -7.71 9.88
CA PHE A 202 -1.01 -8.21 10.91
C PHE A 202 -0.43 -9.61 10.70
N PRO A 203 -1.03 -10.52 9.89
CA PRO A 203 -0.38 -11.78 9.51
C PRO A 203 0.75 -11.63 8.48
N MET A 204 0.90 -10.45 7.85
CA MET A 204 1.86 -10.19 6.77
C MET A 204 2.73 -8.94 6.99
N ILE A 205 2.25 -7.98 7.77
CA ILE A 205 2.92 -6.74 8.13
C ILE A 205 2.98 -6.67 9.67
N TRP A 206 4.14 -6.39 10.23
CA TRP A 206 4.20 -5.86 11.59
C TRP A 206 4.57 -4.38 11.56
N GLU A 207 4.31 -3.69 12.66
CA GLU A 207 4.66 -2.29 12.78
C GLU A 207 5.17 -1.90 14.17
N THR A 208 5.89 -0.78 14.20
CA THR A 208 6.36 -0.15 15.43
C THR A 208 5.21 0.52 16.18
N PRO A 209 5.37 0.93 17.46
CA PRO A 209 4.36 1.71 18.16
C PRO A 209 3.94 2.95 17.36
N PHE A 210 2.65 3.30 17.41
CA PHE A 210 2.07 4.50 16.81
C PHE A 210 1.80 5.57 17.89
N SER A 211 1.29 6.75 17.50
CA SER A 211 1.10 7.90 18.41
C SER A 211 2.40 8.33 19.12
N VAL A 212 3.53 8.22 18.42
CA VAL A 212 4.87 8.40 19.00
C VAL A 212 5.10 9.86 19.38
N THR A 213 5.55 10.10 20.61
CA THR A 213 5.96 11.44 21.09
C THR A 213 7.46 11.55 21.38
N ASP A 214 8.21 10.45 21.28
CA ASP A 214 9.68 10.45 21.38
C ASP A 214 10.29 10.67 19.97
N PRO A 215 10.96 11.80 19.72
CA PRO A 215 11.54 12.10 18.41
C PRO A 215 12.70 11.17 18.02
N ASN A 216 13.15 10.28 18.90
CA ASN A 216 14.16 9.28 18.57
C ASN A 216 13.57 8.00 17.94
N PHE A 217 12.25 7.82 17.96
CA PHE A 217 11.56 6.63 17.43
C PHE A 217 12.24 5.31 17.87
N PRO A 218 12.29 5.01 19.18
CA PRO A 218 12.88 3.75 19.63
C PRO A 218 12.13 2.57 19.04
N CYS A 219 12.83 1.74 18.26
CA CYS A 219 12.18 0.65 17.54
C CYS A 219 11.86 -0.54 18.45
N SER A 220 10.64 -1.05 18.32
CA SER A 220 10.19 -2.34 18.83
C SER A 220 9.12 -2.91 17.91
N VAL A 221 8.99 -4.23 17.85
CA VAL A 221 7.82 -4.89 17.23
C VAL A 221 6.64 -4.72 18.19
N ASP A 222 5.54 -4.13 17.72
CA ASP A 222 4.37 -3.84 18.55
C ASP A 222 3.12 -4.56 18.05
N ARG A 223 2.57 -4.15 16.90
CA ARG A 223 1.38 -4.78 16.31
C ARG A 223 1.80 -5.84 15.30
N ILE A 224 1.51 -7.10 15.61
CA ILE A 224 1.87 -8.29 14.82
C ILE A 224 0.92 -9.44 15.16
N SER A 225 0.66 -10.32 14.20
CA SER A 225 -0.01 -11.59 14.43
C SER A 225 0.66 -12.72 13.65
N GLY A 226 0.52 -13.96 14.12
CA GLY A 226 1.10 -15.11 13.43
C GLY A 226 0.40 -15.42 12.10
N PRO A 227 0.89 -16.41 11.34
CA PRO A 227 1.93 -17.39 11.71
C PRO A 227 3.36 -17.03 11.31
N LEU A 228 3.61 -15.92 10.62
CA LEU A 228 4.95 -15.56 10.15
C LEU A 228 5.87 -15.13 11.30
N SER A 229 7.19 -15.30 11.15
CA SER A 229 8.18 -14.67 12.04
C SER A 229 8.35 -13.21 11.66
N THR A 230 8.90 -12.36 12.54
CA THR A 230 9.16 -10.95 12.23
C THR A 230 10.04 -10.74 10.98
N GLU A 231 10.92 -11.69 10.70
CA GLU A 231 11.80 -11.69 9.51
C GLU A 231 11.04 -12.01 8.21
N ASP A 232 10.04 -12.90 8.29
CA ASP A 232 9.19 -13.32 7.17
C ASP A 232 8.06 -12.31 6.88
N HIS A 233 7.78 -11.39 7.81
CA HIS A 233 6.83 -10.29 7.61
C HIS A 233 7.45 -9.16 6.76
N MET A 234 6.62 -8.45 6.01
CA MET A 234 6.91 -7.05 5.68
C MET A 234 6.77 -6.20 6.93
N TYR A 235 7.28 -4.97 6.93
CA TYR A 235 7.04 -4.10 8.09
C TYR A 235 6.94 -2.62 7.79
N MET A 236 6.21 -1.94 8.67
CA MET A 236 5.99 -0.50 8.63
C MET A 236 6.62 0.16 9.85
N ILE A 237 7.33 1.26 9.63
CA ILE A 237 7.72 2.16 10.72
C ILE A 237 6.72 3.31 10.81
N ASN A 238 6.08 3.45 11.97
CA ASN A 238 5.24 4.59 12.31
C ASN A 238 6.13 5.80 12.63
N HIS A 239 6.64 6.47 11.59
CA HIS A 239 7.55 7.61 11.69
C HIS A 239 6.80 8.94 11.65
N SER A 240 5.75 9.04 12.44
CA SER A 240 4.85 10.20 12.54
C SER A 240 4.93 10.74 13.96
N LEU A 241 5.61 11.89 14.12
CA LEU A 241 5.86 12.48 15.43
C LEU A 241 4.64 13.29 15.86
N ASN A 242 4.22 13.03 17.10
CA ASN A 242 3.12 13.73 17.73
C ASN A 242 3.61 14.58 18.91
N LYS A 243 2.79 15.56 19.29
CA LYS A 243 2.93 16.36 20.50
C LYS A 243 1.75 16.14 21.42
N ASN A 244 2.05 15.96 22.70
CA ASN A 244 1.04 16.06 23.76
C ASN A 244 0.76 17.54 24.02
N LEU A 245 -0.43 18.01 23.66
CA LEU A 245 -0.84 19.38 23.84
C LEU A 245 -0.87 19.75 25.33
N LEU A 246 0.12 20.54 25.76
CA LEU A 246 0.23 21.06 27.12
C LEU A 246 0.20 19.96 28.19
N ASP A 247 0.72 18.77 27.89
CA ASP A 247 0.71 17.60 28.77
C ASP A 247 -0.70 17.18 29.24
N THR A 248 -1.73 17.51 28.45
CA THR A 248 -3.14 17.20 28.77
C THR A 248 -3.54 15.75 28.46
N GLY A 249 -2.70 15.04 27.69
CA GLY A 249 -3.01 13.71 27.14
C GLY A 249 -3.66 13.78 25.76
N ILE A 250 -3.94 14.97 25.24
CA ILE A 250 -4.41 15.17 23.86
C ILE A 250 -3.19 15.17 22.95
N ILE A 251 -3.08 14.16 22.10
CA ILE A 251 -1.98 13.97 21.17
C ILE A 251 -2.42 14.48 19.79
N VAL A 252 -1.59 15.31 19.16
CA VAL A 252 -1.79 15.81 17.80
C VAL A 252 -0.49 15.73 17.01
N SER A 253 -0.60 15.63 15.69
CA SER A 253 0.52 15.60 14.75
C SER A 253 1.37 16.88 14.87
N ASP A 254 2.67 16.78 14.59
CA ASP A 254 3.65 17.86 14.81
C ASP A 254 4.14 18.52 13.49
N PRO A 255 3.32 19.36 12.83
CA PRO A 255 3.71 19.99 11.56
C PRO A 255 4.91 20.93 11.70
N LYS A 256 5.16 21.46 12.91
CA LYS A 256 6.25 22.41 13.14
C LYS A 256 7.61 21.74 13.01
N ASP A 257 7.77 20.55 13.57
CA ASP A 257 9.03 19.81 13.54
C ASP A 257 9.05 18.76 12.41
N ALA A 258 7.97 18.62 11.64
CA ALA A 258 7.86 17.72 10.48
C ALA A 258 9.05 17.82 9.49
N PRO A 259 9.60 19.00 9.12
CA PRO A 259 10.79 19.04 8.26
C PRO A 259 12.03 18.34 8.86
N THR A 260 12.14 18.30 10.19
CA THR A 260 13.22 17.59 10.90
C THR A 260 12.89 16.11 11.07
N THR A 261 11.65 15.80 11.48
CA THR A 261 11.15 14.43 11.59
C THR A 261 11.27 13.69 10.26
N ASN A 262 10.80 14.28 9.17
CA ASN A 262 10.80 13.68 7.84
C ASN A 262 12.13 13.88 7.09
N SER A 263 13.23 14.19 7.80
CA SER A 263 14.56 14.29 7.19
C SER A 263 15.14 12.91 6.89
N VAL A 264 16.07 12.86 5.93
CA VAL A 264 16.82 11.63 5.60
C VAL A 264 17.47 11.03 6.85
N ASP A 265 18.14 11.85 7.65
CA ASP A 265 18.84 11.41 8.85
C ASP A 265 17.89 10.78 9.89
N SER A 266 16.72 11.40 10.11
CA SER A 266 15.74 10.91 11.07
C SER A 266 15.12 9.57 10.64
N ILE A 267 14.65 9.50 9.39
CA ILE A 267 14.03 8.29 8.82
C ILE A 267 15.03 7.13 8.78
N THR A 268 16.24 7.36 8.26
CA THR A 268 17.25 6.30 8.13
C THR A 268 17.75 5.83 9.50
N LYS A 269 17.84 6.71 10.50
CA LYS A 269 18.16 6.32 11.88
C LYS A 269 17.06 5.46 12.51
N ASN A 270 15.79 5.78 12.30
CA ASN A 270 14.68 4.93 12.75
C ASN A 270 14.74 3.55 12.09
N ALA A 271 14.86 3.52 10.75
CA ALA A 271 14.99 2.28 9.99
C ALA A 271 16.15 1.40 10.48
N ALA A 272 17.33 1.98 10.70
CA ALA A 272 18.51 1.28 11.23
C ALA A 272 18.27 0.70 12.64
N GLY A 273 17.49 1.38 13.47
CA GLY A 273 17.09 0.88 14.80
C GLY A 273 16.23 -0.39 14.74
N CYS A 274 15.52 -0.61 13.63
CA CYS A 274 14.62 -1.74 13.42
C CYS A 274 15.25 -2.95 12.72
N GLU A 275 16.41 -2.80 12.08
CA GLU A 275 17.07 -3.85 11.27
C GLU A 275 17.19 -5.19 12.01
N GLN A 276 17.46 -5.16 13.32
CA GLN A 276 17.61 -6.34 14.16
C GLN A 276 16.34 -7.22 14.24
N PHE A 277 15.16 -6.67 13.96
CA PHE A 277 13.89 -7.40 13.97
C PHE A 277 13.49 -7.97 12.60
N ALA A 278 14.16 -7.51 11.53
CA ALA A 278 13.81 -7.79 10.14
C ALA A 278 14.97 -8.42 9.33
N ALA A 279 15.84 -9.18 9.99
CA ALA A 279 17.02 -9.81 9.37
C ALA A 279 17.93 -8.83 8.61
N GLY A 280 18.09 -7.61 9.11
CA GLY A 280 18.94 -6.57 8.50
C GLY A 280 18.31 -5.85 7.31
N ARG A 281 17.02 -6.03 7.04
CA ARG A 281 16.32 -5.33 5.95
C ARG A 281 15.87 -3.93 6.37
N ALA A 282 15.66 -3.08 5.37
CA ALA A 282 14.95 -1.81 5.49
C ALA A 282 13.42 -2.02 5.58
N PRO A 283 12.64 -1.05 6.11
CA PRO A 283 11.18 -1.15 6.17
C PRO A 283 10.57 -1.25 4.78
N ASN A 284 9.43 -1.92 4.71
CA ASN A 284 8.60 -1.87 3.51
C ASN A 284 7.84 -0.54 3.43
N PHE A 285 7.47 0.04 4.56
CA PHE A 285 6.70 1.27 4.60
C PHE A 285 7.26 2.26 5.62
N VAL A 286 7.49 3.49 5.17
CA VAL A 286 7.84 4.63 6.04
C VAL A 286 6.61 5.53 6.11
N LEU A 287 5.88 5.49 7.22
CA LEU A 287 4.61 6.20 7.37
C LEU A 287 4.82 7.56 8.03
N LEU A 288 4.48 8.63 7.30
CA LEU A 288 4.72 10.03 7.70
C LEU A 288 3.43 10.85 7.77
N ASP A 289 3.39 11.77 8.72
CA ASP A 289 2.57 12.99 8.64
C ASP A 289 3.28 14.05 7.80
N PHE A 290 2.51 14.90 7.12
CA PHE A 290 2.98 16.04 6.33
C PHE A 290 4.05 15.63 5.32
N VAL A 291 3.72 14.71 4.41
CA VAL A 291 4.65 14.12 3.43
C VAL A 291 5.36 15.14 2.53
N ASN A 292 4.84 16.36 2.44
CA ASN A 292 5.42 17.49 1.70
C ASN A 292 6.51 18.25 2.47
N LEU A 293 6.64 18.01 3.77
CA LEU A 293 7.62 18.65 4.64
C LEU A 293 8.79 17.69 4.88
N GLY A 294 10.01 18.14 4.58
CA GLY A 294 11.22 17.33 4.72
C GLY A 294 11.64 16.63 3.41
N ASN A 295 12.33 15.51 3.53
CA ASN A 295 12.98 14.78 2.42
C ASN A 295 12.62 13.29 2.45
N GLY A 296 11.35 12.98 2.74
CA GLY A 296 10.88 11.60 2.91
C GLY A 296 11.13 10.71 1.69
N LEU A 297 10.91 11.23 0.48
CA LEU A 297 11.17 10.49 -0.75
C LEU A 297 12.67 10.19 -0.92
N ASP A 298 13.55 11.14 -0.64
CA ASP A 298 15.00 10.94 -0.73
C ASP A 298 15.46 9.85 0.26
N ALA A 299 14.90 9.85 1.47
CA ALA A 299 15.18 8.84 2.48
C ALA A 299 14.76 7.43 2.03
N VAL A 300 13.55 7.32 1.46
CA VAL A 300 13.03 6.06 0.91
C VAL A 300 13.84 5.59 -0.30
N ASN A 301 14.30 6.51 -1.16
CA ASN A 301 15.20 6.18 -2.26
C ASN A 301 16.54 5.64 -1.76
N GLN A 302 17.12 6.26 -0.73
CA GLN A 302 18.34 5.77 -0.09
C GLN A 302 18.16 4.38 0.54
N LEU A 303 17.03 4.13 1.23
CA LEU A 303 16.70 2.81 1.79
C LEU A 303 16.52 1.73 0.71
N ASN A 304 16.06 2.12 -0.48
CA ASN A 304 16.02 1.25 -1.64
C ASN A 304 17.37 1.12 -2.38
N GLY A 305 18.43 1.83 -1.95
CA GLY A 305 19.71 1.86 -2.64
C GLY A 305 19.63 2.50 -4.03
N LEU A 306 18.73 3.46 -4.22
CA LEU A 306 18.60 4.27 -5.42
C LEU A 306 19.47 5.53 -5.27
N ALA A 307 20.08 5.96 -6.38
CA ALA A 307 20.99 7.12 -6.43
C ALA A 307 20.25 8.42 -6.76
#